data_AF-A0A1N6V5A9-F1
#
_entry.id   AF-A0A1N6V5A9-F1
#
_cell.length_a   1.000
_cell.length_b   1.000
_cell.length_c   1.000
_cell.angle_alpha   90.00
_cell.angle_beta   90.00
_cell.angle_gamma   90.00
#
_symmetry.space_group_name_H-M   'P 1'
#
loop_
_entity.id
_entity.type
_entity.pdbx_description
1 polymer ?
#
loop_
_entity_poly.entity_id
_entity_poly.type
_entity_poly.pdbx_seq_one_letter_code
_entity_poly.pdbx_strand_id
1 'polypeptide(L)' 'MHELTLDELTALLNVFDRAGDTQDAVESDLLTRLKAHHAEKEELASMDFDDCLGGACKL' A
#
# COMPACT_ATOMS: atom_id res chain seq x y z
N MET A 1 15.04 -6.24 -7.23
CA MET A 1 14.02 -6.68 -6.25
C MET A 1 12.69 -6.41 -6.92
N HIS A 2 11.79 -7.39 -7.03
CA HIS A 2 10.47 -7.16 -7.66
C HIS A 2 9.63 -6.32 -6.70
N GLU A 3 9.09 -5.21 -7.19
CA GLU A 3 8.21 -4.35 -6.41
C GLU A 3 6.78 -4.88 -6.52
N LEU A 4 6.11 -5.07 -5.39
CA LEU A 4 4.74 -5.56 -5.36
C LEU A 4 3.77 -4.52 -5.91
N THR A 5 2.84 -4.96 -6.73
CA THR A 5 1.71 -4.15 -7.20
C THR A 5 0.68 -3.92 -6.08
N LEU A 6 -0.22 -2.95 -6.26
CA LEU A 6 -1.30 -2.68 -5.30
C LEU A 6 -2.24 -3.89 -5.12
N ASP A 7 -2.52 -4.62 -6.22
CA ASP A 7 -3.34 -5.83 -6.19
C ASP A 7 -2.68 -6.96 -5.41
N GLU A 8 -1.37 -7.16 -5.60
CA GLU A 8 -0.60 -8.16 -4.86
C GLU A 8 -0.53 -7.82 -3.37
N LEU A 9 -0.33 -6.55 -3.01
CA LEU A 9 -0.37 -6.11 -1.61
C LEU A 9 -1.75 -6.33 -0.99
N THR A 10 -2.81 -5.97 -1.71
CA THR A 10 -4.19 -6.21 -1.28
C THR A 10 -4.47 -7.70 -1.07
N ALA A 11 -4.00 -8.55 -1.98
CA ALA A 11 -4.13 -10.00 -1.85
C ALA A 11 -3.40 -10.53 -0.60
N LEU A 12 -2.20 -10.04 -0.31
CA LEU A 12 -1.43 -10.42 0.88
C LEU A 12 -2.14 -9.97 2.17
N LEU A 13 -2.61 -8.73 2.24
CA LEU A 13 -3.37 -8.24 3.40
C LEU A 13 -4.63 -9.08 3.66
N ASN A 14 -5.35 -9.47 2.60
CA ASN A 14 -6.51 -10.38 2.71
C ASN A 14 -6.13 -11.79 3.17
N VAL A 15 -4.91 -12.26 2.91
CA VAL A 15 -4.42 -13.54 3.45
C VAL A 15 -4.20 -13.42 4.95
N PHE A 16 -3.55 -12.35 5.42
CA PHE A 16 -3.37 -12.12 6.86
C PHE A 16 -4.70 -11.96 7.60
N ASP A 17 -5.64 -11.20 7.02
CA ASP A 17 -6.97 -11.02 7.61
C ASP A 17 -7.72 -12.36 7.79
N ARG A 18 -7.66 -13.22 6.77
CA ARG A 18 -8.28 -14.57 6.83
C ARG A 18 -7.54 -15.53 7.77
N ALA A 19 -6.24 -15.34 7.97
CA ALA A 19 -5.46 -16.13 8.91
C ALA A 19 -5.79 -15.77 10.37
N GLY A 20 -6.30 -14.56 10.62
CA GLY A 20 -6.62 -14.05 11.96
C GLY A 20 -5.41 -13.44 12.66
N ASP A 21 -5.50 -13.28 13.98
CA ASP A 21 -4.43 -12.66 14.78
C ASP A 21 -3.11 -13.45 14.68
N THR A 22 -2.08 -12.80 14.13
CA THR A 22 -0.71 -13.32 14.09
C THR A 22 -0.12 -13.36 15.49
N GLN A 23 0.20 -14.57 15.97
CA GLN A 23 0.88 -14.76 17.27
C GLN A 23 2.41 -14.71 17.13
N ASP A 24 2.93 -14.75 15.90
CA ASP A 24 4.35 -14.67 15.60
C ASP A 24 4.81 -13.22 15.38
N ALA A 25 5.94 -12.86 15.99
CA ALA A 25 6.47 -11.49 15.94
C ALA A 25 6.96 -11.09 14.54
N VAL A 26 7.46 -12.04 13.75
CA VAL A 26 7.91 -11.78 12.37
C VAL A 26 6.72 -11.54 11.46
N GLU A 27 5.67 -12.34 11.61
CA GLU A 27 4.42 -12.16 10.86
C GLU A 27 3.76 -10.81 11.18
N SER A 28 3.75 -10.41 12.46
CA SER A 28 3.23 -9.12 12.89
C SER A 28 4.04 -7.93 12.33
N ASP A 29 5.37 -8.02 12.31
CA ASP A 29 6.23 -7.00 11.70
C ASP A 29 5.98 -6.91 10.19
N LEU A 30 5.90 -8.06 9.53
CA LEU A 30 5.63 -8.13 8.10
C LEU A 30 4.28 -7.52 7.74
N LEU A 31 3.22 -7.84 8.50
CA LEU A 31 1.90 -7.25 8.31
C LEU A 31 1.92 -5.72 8.45
N THR A 32 2.66 -5.21 9.43
CA THR A 32 2.81 -3.76 9.66
C THR A 32 3.46 -3.09 8.45
N ARG A 33 4.53 -3.68 7.91
CA ARG A 33 5.23 -3.17 6.73
C ARG A 33 4.38 -3.26 5.46
N LEU A 34 3.61 -4.33 5.28
CA LEU A 34 2.71 -4.49 4.14
C LEU A 34 1.61 -3.42 4.16
N LYS A 35 1.04 -3.12 5.34
CA LYS A 35 0.04 -2.05 5.49
C LYS A 35 0.61 -0.67 5.13
N ALA A 36 1.82 -0.35 5.59
CA ALA A 36 2.47 0.91 5.27
C ALA A 36 2.70 1.05 3.75
N HIS A 37 3.24 0.01 3.12
CA HIS A 37 3.53 0.01 1.69
C HIS A 37 2.27 0.02 0.82
N HIS A 38 1.19 -0.64 1.25
CA HIS A 38 -0.12 -0.55 0.61
C HIS A 38 -0.67 0.88 0.65
N ALA A 39 -0.65 1.52 1.83
CA ALA A 39 -1.12 2.90 1.99
C ALA A 39 -0.31 3.88 1.11
N GLU A 40 1.02 3.79 1.10
CA GLU A 40 1.86 4.65 0.23
C GLU A 40 1.49 4.50 -1.26
N LYS A 41 1.23 3.27 -1.72
CA LYS A 41 0.84 3.02 -3.11
C LYS A 41 -0.60 3.42 -3.41
N GLU A 42 -1.52 3.27 -2.46
CA GLU A 42 -2.89 3.72 -2.59
C GLU A 42 -2.95 5.24 -2.70
N GLU A 43 -2.21 5.95 -1.85
CA GLU A 43 -2.04 7.40 -1.94
C GLU A 43 -1.48 7.79 -3.31
N LEU A 44 -0.39 7.16 -3.77
CA LEU A 44 0.18 7.44 -5.08
C LEU A 44 -0.76 7.12 -6.25
N ALA A 45 -1.57 6.07 -6.14
CA ALA A 45 -2.57 5.71 -7.14
C ALA A 45 -3.79 6.65 -7.13
N SER A 46 -4.11 7.21 -5.97
CA SER A 46 -5.18 8.20 -5.77
C SER A 46 -4.75 9.64 -6.05
N MET A 47 -3.45 9.90 -6.22
CA MET A 47 -2.94 11.17 -6.72
C MET A 47 -3.42 11.38 -8.16
N ASP A 48 -4.63 11.92 -8.29
CA ASP A 48 -5.13 12.43 -9.55
C ASP A 48 -4.15 13.51 -10.04
N PHE A 49 -3.50 13.24 -11.17
CA PHE A 49 -2.65 14.22 -11.87
C PHE A 49 -3.41 15.48 -12.32
N ASP A 50 -4.73 15.54 -12.10
CA ASP A 50 -5.58 16.69 -12.39
C ASP A 50 -5.28 17.91 -11.48
N ASP A 51 -4.77 17.70 -10.27
CA ASP A 51 -4.33 18.81 -9.38
C ASP A 51 -3.04 19.49 -9.89
N CYS A 52 -2.32 18.86 -10.84
CA CYS A 52 -1.15 19.46 -11.50
C CYS A 52 -1.51 20.14 -12.84
N LEU A 53 -2.65 19.79 -13.46
CA LEU A 53 -3.11 20.39 -14.72
C LEU A 53 -4.07 21.58 -14.51
N GLY A 54 -4.58 21.78 -13.27
CA GLY A 54 -5.42 22.90 -12.84
C GLY A 54 -4.72 24.27 -12.63
N GLY A 55 -3.50 24.48 -13.17
CA GLY A 55 -2.93 25.82 -13.34
C GLY A 55 -2.07 26.40 -12.21
N ALA A 56 -1.63 25.61 -11.21
CA ALA A 56 -0.73 26.07 -10.15
C ALA A 56 0.77 25.76 -10.38
N CYS A 57 1.14 24.99 -11.40
CA CYS A 57 2.54 24.90 -11.85
C CYS A 57 2.85 26.02 -12.87
N LYS A 58 2.92 27.26 -12.40
CA LYS A 58 3.62 28.34 -13.11
C LYS A 58 5.00 28.52 -12.48
N LEU A 59 6.01 28.07 -13.24
CA LEU A 59 7.41 28.52 -13.27
C LEU A 59 8.13 28.73 -11.92
#